data_AF-A0A8S2RTM5-F1
#
_entry.id   AF-A0A8S2RTM5-F1
#
_cell.length_a   1.000
_cell.length_b   1.000
_cell.length_c   1.000
_cell.angle_alpha   90.00
_cell.angle_beta   90.00
_cell.angle_gamma   90.00
#
_symmetry.space_group_name_H-M   'P 1'
#
loop_
_entity.id
_entity.type
_entity.pdbx_description
1 polymer ?
#
loop_
_entity_poly.entity_id
_entity_poly.type
_entity_poly.pdbx_seq_one_letter_code
_entity_poly.pdbx_strand_id
1 'polypeptide(L)'
;MGCIGGEADQAFQYIKYNGGIDTEDSYPYESDDNRCRFNATTVGATVTGFTDIQSKNESALQEAVASIGPISVAIDSSHTSFQLYKQG
;
A
#
# COMPACT_ATOMS: atom_id res chain seq x y z
N MET A 1 -7.00 -9.80 3.95
CA MET A 1 -7.21 -8.38 3.57
C MET A 1 -8.36 -8.35 2.60
N GLY A 2 -9.16 -7.28 2.63
CA GLY A 2 -10.37 -7.16 1.82
C GLY A 2 -11.10 -5.88 2.18
N CYS A 3 -12.39 -5.81 1.87
CA CYS A 3 -13.23 -4.64 2.09
C CYS A 3 -13.35 -4.19 3.56
N ILE A 4 -13.06 -5.07 4.52
CA ILE A 4 -13.13 -4.78 5.97
C ILE A 4 -11.78 -4.31 6.55
N GLY A 5 -10.71 -4.30 5.76
CA GLY A 5 -9.42 -3.73 6.16
C GLY A 5 -8.18 -4.53 5.75
N GLY A 6 -7.02 -3.95 6.09
CA GLY A 6 -5.70 -4.46 5.76
C GLY A 6 -4.58 -3.47 6.15
N GLU A 7 -3.34 -3.98 6.22
CA GLU A 7 -2.11 -3.24 6.52
C GLU A 7 -1.13 -3.30 5.33
N ALA A 8 -0.38 -2.23 5.06
CA ALA A 8 0.55 -2.18 3.92
C ALA A 8 1.61 -3.30 3.95
N ASP A 9 2.15 -3.65 5.11
CA ASP A 9 3.18 -4.68 5.26
C ASP A 9 2.70 -6.06 4.82
N GLN A 10 1.45 -6.40 5.14
CA GLN A 10 0.83 -7.65 4.72
C GLN A 10 0.71 -7.71 3.20
N ALA A 11 0.39 -6.58 2.56
CA ALA A 11 0.34 -6.48 1.10
C ALA A 11 1.74 -6.64 0.49
N PHE A 12 2.77 -5.94 0.99
CA PHE A 12 4.14 -6.11 0.51
C PHE A 12 4.67 -7.53 0.68
N GLN A 13 4.35 -8.16 1.82
CA GLN A 13 4.69 -9.54 2.11
C GLN A 13 4.00 -10.50 1.12
N TYR A 14 2.71 -10.29 0.83
CA TYR A 14 2.00 -11.06 -0.19
C TYR A 14 2.67 -10.93 -1.54
N ILE A 15 2.95 -9.72 -2.03
CA ILE A 15 3.56 -9.50 -3.36
C ILE A 15 4.90 -10.22 -3.46
N LYS A 16 5.72 -10.14 -2.41
CA LYS A 16 7.01 -10.83 -2.33
C LYS A 16 6.86 -12.35 -2.44
N TYR A 17 5.95 -12.97 -1.69
CA TYR A 17 5.77 -14.42 -1.69
C TYR A 17 4.98 -14.96 -2.90
N ASN A 18 4.04 -14.16 -3.40
CA ASN A 18 3.23 -14.48 -4.57
C ASN A 18 4.06 -14.41 -5.88
N GLY A 19 5.23 -13.78 -5.85
CA GLY A 19 6.08 -13.61 -7.02
C GLY A 19 5.66 -12.45 -7.91
N GLY A 20 4.84 -11.53 -7.40
CA GLY A 20 4.40 -10.34 -8.11
C GLY A 20 2.96 -9.93 -7.83
N ILE A 21 2.59 -8.81 -8.45
CA ILE A 21 1.24 -8.24 -8.47
C ILE A 21 0.87 -7.90 -9.92
N ASP A 22 -0.38 -8.14 -10.28
CA ASP A 22 -0.91 -7.85 -11.61
C ASP A 22 -1.02 -6.35 -11.88
N THR A 23 -1.06 -5.97 -13.17
CA THR A 23 -1.40 -4.60 -13.57
C THR A 23 -2.89 -4.32 -13.37
N GLU A 24 -3.25 -3.05 -13.21
CA GLU A 24 -4.66 -2.62 -13.12
C GLU A 24 -5.45 -3.03 -14.37
N ASP A 25 -4.88 -2.89 -15.57
CA ASP A 25 -5.55 -3.25 -16.83
C ASP A 25 -5.92 -4.74 -16.90
N SER A 26 -5.10 -5.61 -16.29
CA SER A 26 -5.33 -7.06 -16.24
C SER A 26 -6.19 -7.52 -15.07
N TYR A 27 -6.20 -6.77 -13.97
CA TYR A 27 -6.98 -7.07 -12.78
C TYR A 27 -7.61 -5.77 -12.24
N PRO A 28 -8.72 -5.31 -12.85
CA PRO A 28 -9.35 -4.06 -12.47
C PRO A 28 -9.96 -4.08 -11.07
N TYR A 29 -10.01 -2.92 -10.43
CA TYR A 29 -10.65 -2.75 -9.14
C TYR A 29 -12.19 -2.86 -9.22
N GLU A 30 -12.77 -3.74 -8.38
CA GLU A 30 -14.22 -4.07 -8.41
C GLU A 30 -14.99 -3.58 -7.18
N SER A 31 -14.33 -3.02 -6.16
CA SER A 31 -14.96 -2.56 -4.91
C SER A 31 -15.74 -3.65 -4.13
N ASP A 32 -15.36 -4.93 -4.29
CA ASP A 32 -16.00 -6.08 -3.61
C ASP A 32 -14.99 -7.19 -3.30
N ASP A 33 -15.29 -7.99 -2.26
CA ASP A 33 -14.47 -9.13 -1.82
C ASP A 33 -14.71 -10.34 -2.73
N ASN A 34 -13.95 -10.38 -3.82
CA ASN A 34 -13.98 -11.48 -4.78
C ASN A 34 -12.96 -12.57 -4.46
N ARG A 35 -13.10 -13.72 -5.15
CA ARG A 35 -12.04 -14.74 -5.15
C ARG A 35 -10.78 -14.18 -5.81
N CYS A 36 -9.61 -14.59 -5.33
CA CYS A 36 -8.33 -14.24 -5.95
C CYS A 36 -8.26 -14.80 -7.38
N ARG A 37 -7.95 -13.92 -8.34
CA ARG A 37 -7.79 -14.24 -9.77
C ARG A 37 -6.40 -13.90 -10.29
N PHE A 38 -5.39 -13.93 -9.42
CA PHE A 38 -4.02 -13.60 -9.76
C PHE A 38 -3.54 -14.42 -10.97
N ASN A 39 -2.87 -13.77 -11.90
CA ASN A 39 -2.31 -14.42 -13.08
C ASN A 39 -0.83 -14.06 -13.28
N ALA A 40 0.05 -15.06 -13.14
CA ALA A 40 1.49 -14.86 -13.28
C ALA A 40 1.93 -14.28 -14.65
N THR A 41 1.11 -14.37 -15.70
CA THR A 41 1.42 -13.78 -17.01
C THR A 41 1.17 -12.28 -17.09
N THR A 42 0.50 -11.69 -16.11
CA THR A 42 0.08 -10.28 -16.10
C THR A 42 0.73 -9.46 -14.98
N VAL A 43 1.78 -10.01 -14.37
CA VAL A 43 2.58 -9.34 -13.33
C VAL A 43 3.14 -8.02 -13.87
N GLY A 44 2.75 -6.92 -13.23
CA GLY A 44 3.26 -5.58 -13.50
C GLY A 44 4.43 -5.17 -12.60
N ALA A 45 4.53 -5.75 -11.40
CA ALA A 45 5.60 -5.43 -10.46
C ALA A 45 5.89 -6.58 -9.48
N THR A 46 7.08 -6.57 -8.91
CA THR A 46 7.52 -7.48 -7.85
C THR A 46 8.14 -6.71 -6.69
N VAL A 47 8.08 -7.26 -5.48
CA VAL A 47 8.70 -6.70 -4.28
C VAL A 47 9.75 -7.65 -3.75
N THR A 48 10.96 -7.15 -3.51
CA THR A 48 12.07 -7.95 -2.95
C THR A 48 12.13 -7.87 -1.43
N GLY A 49 11.59 -6.81 -0.83
CA GLY A 49 11.52 -6.59 0.61
C GLY A 49 10.77 -5.31 0.97
N PHE A 50 10.54 -5.13 2.27
CA PHE A 50 9.98 -3.94 2.88
C PHE A 50 10.66 -3.75 4.23
N THR A 51 10.63 -2.52 4.74
CA THR A 51 11.21 -2.18 6.04
C THR A 51 10.37 -1.09 6.69
N ASP A 52 10.30 -1.14 8.02
CA ASP A 52 9.65 -0.11 8.80
C ASP A 52 10.61 1.04 9.11
N ILE A 53 10.07 2.25 9.07
CA ILE A 53 10.70 3.40 9.68
C ILE A 53 10.38 3.38 11.17
N GLN A 54 11.35 3.72 12.01
CA GLN A 54 11.16 3.78 13.45
C GLN A 54 9.91 4.60 13.79
N SER A 55 9.00 3.98 14.56
CA SER A 55 7.72 4.59 14.92
C SER A 55 7.93 5.97 15.55
N LYS A 56 7.14 6.95 15.11
CA LYS A 56 7.14 8.34 15.58
C LYS A 56 8.45 9.11 15.34
N ASN A 57 9.30 8.65 14.42
CA ASN A 57 10.51 9.37 14.02
C ASN A 57 10.30 10.10 12.69
N GLU A 58 9.78 11.33 12.77
CA GLU A 58 9.50 12.15 11.58
C GLU A 58 10.75 12.58 10.83
N SER A 59 11.90 12.73 11.51
CA SER A 59 13.17 13.04 10.85
C SER A 59 13.62 11.88 9.96
N ALA A 60 13.49 10.63 10.43
CA ALA A 60 13.76 9.45 9.62
C ALA A 60 12.74 9.28 8.48
N LEU A 61 11.47 9.62 8.71
CA LEU A 61 10.46 9.64 7.65
C LEU A 61 10.80 10.65 6.56
N GLN A 62 11.18 11.88 6.93
CA GLN A 62 11.60 12.92 6.01
C GLN A 62 12.80 12.47 5.16
N GLU A 63 13.81 11.87 5.79
CA GLU A 63 14.99 11.35 5.11
C GLU A 63 14.62 10.22 4.13
N ALA A 64 13.76 9.28 4.54
CA ALA A 64 13.30 8.18 3.70
C ALA A 64 12.52 8.70 2.48
N VAL A 65 11.63 9.68 2.69
CA VAL A 65 10.88 10.31 1.58
C VAL A 65 11.83 10.96 0.58
N ALA A 66 12.86 11.66 1.06
CA ALA A 66 13.82 12.35 0.21
C ALA A 66 14.77 11.41 -0.54
N SER A 67 15.17 10.30 0.08
CA SER A 67 16.22 9.42 -0.44
C SER A 67 15.71 8.16 -1.15
N ILE A 68 14.53 7.64 -0.76
CA ILE A 68 13.95 6.41 -1.30
C ILE A 68 12.77 6.73 -2.22
N GLY A 69 11.87 7.62 -1.78
CA GLY A 69 10.66 8.00 -2.52
C GLY A 69 9.38 7.88 -1.68
N PRO A 70 8.21 7.69 -2.30
CA PRO A 70 6.94 7.60 -1.59
C PRO A 70 6.91 6.48 -0.53
N ILE A 71 6.40 6.79 0.67
CA ILE A 71 6.33 5.87 1.81
C ILE A 71 4.86 5.65 2.21
N SER A 72 4.46 4.39 2.43
CA SER A 72 3.14 4.07 2.99
C SER A 72 3.08 4.45 4.48
N VAL A 73 2.04 5.19 4.89
CA VAL A 73 1.84 5.62 6.28
C VAL A 73 0.37 5.44 6.71
N ALA A 74 0.14 5.30 8.00
CA ALA A 74 -1.19 5.31 8.60
C ALA A 74 -1.40 6.62 9.38
N ILE A 75 -2.60 7.20 9.25
CA ILE A 75 -3.01 8.43 9.92
C ILE A 75 -4.42 8.27 10.50
N ASP A 76 -4.77 9.11 11.48
CA ASP A 76 -6.14 9.19 11.96
C ASP A 76 -6.97 10.09 11.04
N SER A 77 -7.87 9.47 10.27
CA SER A 77 -8.79 10.14 9.34
C SER A 77 -10.22 10.24 9.88
N SER A 78 -10.45 9.95 11.17
CA SER A 78 -11.81 9.92 11.76
C SER A 78 -12.43 11.31 11.92
N HIS A 79 -11.61 12.37 11.91
CA HIS A 79 -12.03 13.74 12.12
C HIS A 79 -12.73 14.33 10.88
N THR A 80 -13.88 15.00 11.07
CA THR A 80 -14.60 15.71 9.99
C THR A 80 -13.76 16.80 9.32
N SER A 81 -12.83 17.41 10.05
CA SER A 81 -11.86 18.37 9.50
C SER A 81 -10.96 17.74 8.44
N PHE A 82 -10.60 16.46 8.60
CA PHE A 82 -9.82 15.73 7.60
C PHE A 82 -10.70 15.37 6.40
N GLN A 83 -11.90 14.83 6.65
CA GLN A 83 -12.84 14.42 5.59
C GLN A 83 -13.25 15.58 4.66
N LEU A 84 -13.32 16.80 5.19
CA LEU A 84 -13.74 18.01 4.46
C LEU A 84 -12.57 18.96 4.16
N TYR A 85 -11.32 18.55 4.36
CA TYR A 85 -10.14 19.38 4.04
C TYR A 85 -10.13 19.73 2.54
N LYS A 86 -9.72 20.96 2.22
CA LYS A 86 -9.69 21.47 0.83
C LYS A 86 -8.34 22.07 0.42
N GLN A 87 -7.70 22.80 1.33
CA GLN A 87 -6.42 23.47 1.12
C GLN A 87 -5.81 23.88 2.48
N GLY A 88 -4.49 24.03 2.51
CA GLY A 88 -3.67 24.35 3.69
C GLY A 88 -2.21 24.08 3.41
#